data_AF-A0AAJ2EIE4-F1
#
_entry.id   AF-A0AAJ2EIE4-F1
#
_cell.length_a   1.000
_cell.length_b   1.000
_cell.length_c   1.000
_cell.angle_alpha   90.00
_cell.angle_beta   90.00
_cell.angle_gamma   90.00
#
_symmetry.space_group_name_H-M   'P 1'
#
loop_
_entity.id
_entity.type
_entity.pdbx_description
1 polymer ?
#
loop_
_entity_poly.entity_id
_entity_poly.type
_entity_poly.pdbx_seq_one_letter_code
_entity_poly.pdbx_strand_id
1 'polypeptide(L)'
;MAPHWERTVPRDVFGEAARQLLASGIRLDPYFVWANLERRANPAGEAGARMPVALELKRGGFTARQFAQEIDRHGWQDWIWMSALYRDPPDGLESTRFCTAHVTREFFTRLGTDLSGKIERLTGMTTLASAHGVRPHGRAALSPVPACAFPARMIVGVCEEELSFFHRRHAQHSFGTDTRFHCFWNQNDAADSARGLGYGGELLKNRMNALLSDASATSNQTHLHRPGPLTGPEERPPMIGVQLQRRSRTVRGGVGPSPDASLLDAVRYVAQRARDIGGPRSHPLVSMNAGDVAWQQDGSSLIEGALDELMDIGACSIILPSGTDNWAQCRDTRTLITQAALPWPVPAACASPSFAEIWLDGAGADPDIDIQVVTPDGVGSAWLTRGEIGVYRQGADTLCSVVHLGRGARGARPMILIAVQPTTHRAPSGRWLIRLRNNARTAVTAFAWMSGDEASADLPLAAPVHSRDGGD
;
A
#
# COMPACT_ATOMS: atom_id res chain seq x y z
N MET A 1 -0.36 -8.85 34.73
CA MET A 1 -1.59 -8.03 34.83
C MET A 1 -2.63 -8.62 33.90
N ALA A 2 -3.90 -8.63 34.30
CA ALA A 2 -4.99 -9.06 33.42
C ALA A 2 -5.12 -8.09 32.23
N PRO A 3 -5.55 -8.57 31.05
CA PRO A 3 -5.85 -7.70 29.93
C PRO A 3 -6.92 -6.66 30.28
N HIS A 4 -6.78 -5.42 29.80
CA HIS A 4 -7.74 -4.36 30.04
C HIS A 4 -7.72 -3.32 28.90
N TRP A 5 -8.80 -2.54 28.81
CA TRP A 5 -8.92 -1.46 27.85
C TRP A 5 -8.45 -0.13 28.46
N GLU A 6 -7.66 0.60 27.69
CA GLU A 6 -7.28 1.98 27.93
C GLU A 6 -7.93 2.87 26.87
N ARG A 7 -8.46 4.02 27.29
CA ARG A 7 -8.90 5.09 26.39
C ARG A 7 -7.79 6.12 26.34
N THR A 8 -7.35 6.45 25.14
CA THR A 8 -6.37 7.50 24.93
C THR A 8 -6.88 8.44 23.85
N VAL A 9 -6.38 9.66 23.86
CA VAL A 9 -6.58 10.60 22.76
C VAL A 9 -5.33 10.58 21.87
N PRO A 10 -5.47 10.80 20.55
CA PRO A 10 -4.32 10.78 19.64
C PRO A 10 -3.15 11.69 20.05
N ARG A 11 -3.45 12.73 20.84
CA ARG A 11 -2.48 13.68 21.41
C ARG A 11 -1.42 12.99 22.27
N ASP A 12 -1.78 11.94 23.00
CA ASP A 12 -0.86 11.24 23.91
C ASP A 12 -0.03 10.19 23.17
N VAL A 13 -0.49 9.79 21.98
CA VAL A 13 0.09 8.70 21.18
C VAL A 13 1.28 9.18 20.34
N PHE A 14 1.19 10.34 19.69
CA PHE A 14 2.32 10.90 18.92
C PHE A 14 3.00 12.11 19.60
N GLY A 15 2.57 12.49 20.80
CA GLY A 15 3.02 13.73 21.46
C GLY A 15 2.57 14.99 20.73
N GLU A 16 3.29 16.10 20.94
CA GLU A 16 2.95 17.44 20.42
C GLU A 16 2.74 17.47 18.88
N ALA A 17 3.41 16.58 18.14
CA ALA A 17 3.25 16.45 16.71
C ALA A 17 1.82 16.04 16.29
N ALA A 18 1.14 15.13 17.01
CA ALA A 18 -0.26 14.79 16.69
C ALA A 18 -1.23 15.93 17.02
N ARG A 19 -0.95 16.74 18.04
CA ARG A 19 -1.76 17.94 18.32
C ARG A 19 -1.76 18.86 17.13
N GLN A 20 -0.58 19.14 16.59
CA GLN A 20 -0.43 20.02 15.44
C GLN A 20 -1.01 19.40 14.17
N LEU A 21 -0.89 18.08 14.01
CA LEU A 21 -1.34 17.34 12.82
C LEU A 21 -2.87 17.20 12.77
N LEU A 22 -3.53 16.93 13.90
CA LEU A 22 -4.99 16.96 13.96
C LEU A 22 -5.55 18.38 13.86
N ALA A 23 -4.78 19.38 14.30
CA ALA A 23 -5.18 20.79 14.18
C ALA A 23 -4.91 21.38 12.79
N SER A 24 -3.97 20.83 12.01
CA SER A 24 -3.59 21.36 10.69
C SER A 24 -4.64 21.06 9.61
N GLY A 25 -5.63 20.23 9.91
CA GLY A 25 -6.67 19.80 8.96
C GLY A 25 -6.17 18.79 7.92
N ILE A 26 -4.93 18.32 8.05
CA ILE A 26 -4.39 17.25 7.20
C ILE A 26 -5.12 15.96 7.54
N ARG A 27 -5.63 15.27 6.52
CA ARG A 27 -6.24 13.96 6.73
C ARG A 27 -5.15 12.91 6.71
N LEU A 28 -5.00 12.22 7.83
CA LEU A 28 -4.01 11.17 8.04
C LEU A 28 -4.63 9.80 7.74
N ASP A 29 -3.81 8.89 7.26
CA ASP A 29 -4.15 7.47 7.23
C ASP A 29 -4.13 6.87 8.65
N PRO A 30 -5.25 6.30 9.15
CA PRO A 30 -5.32 5.67 10.48
C PRO A 30 -4.27 4.58 10.73
N TYR A 31 -3.74 3.96 9.67
CA TYR A 31 -2.64 2.99 9.80
C TYR A 31 -1.36 3.61 10.40
N PHE A 32 -1.08 4.90 10.21
CA PHE A 32 0.06 5.55 10.88
C PHE A 32 -0.11 5.60 12.40
N VAL A 33 -1.35 5.84 12.85
CA VAL A 33 -1.71 5.90 14.27
C VAL A 33 -1.52 4.55 14.91
N TRP A 34 -2.07 3.52 14.27
CA TRP A 34 -1.89 2.14 14.69
C TRP A 34 -0.40 1.76 14.74
N ALA A 35 0.35 2.01 13.67
CA ALA A 35 1.74 1.59 13.58
C ALA A 35 2.61 2.23 14.68
N ASN A 36 2.32 3.49 15.03
CA ASN A 36 2.98 4.21 16.12
C ASN A 36 2.58 3.67 17.51
N LEU A 37 1.29 3.34 17.73
CA LEU A 37 0.80 2.75 18.99
C LEU A 37 1.50 1.44 19.35
N GLU A 38 1.72 0.61 18.33
CA GLU A 38 2.29 -0.72 18.49
C GLU A 38 3.80 -0.71 18.74
N ARG A 39 4.46 0.45 18.63
CA ARG A 39 5.92 0.58 18.55
C ARG A 39 6.55 -0.32 17.47
N ARG A 40 5.74 -0.98 16.63
CA ARG A 40 6.12 -1.80 15.48
C ARG A 40 6.66 -0.94 14.36
N ALA A 41 6.16 0.29 14.28
CA ALA A 41 6.85 1.35 13.61
C ALA A 41 7.78 2.04 14.62
N ASN A 42 9.07 1.76 14.50
CA ASN A 42 9.88 2.92 14.16
C ASN A 42 9.52 3.21 12.70
N PRO A 43 8.60 4.15 12.39
CA PRO A 43 8.12 4.36 11.02
C PRO A 43 9.26 4.72 10.07
N ALA A 44 10.42 5.06 10.66
CA ALA A 44 11.68 5.36 10.02
C ALA A 44 12.77 4.32 10.34
N GLY A 45 12.46 3.09 10.77
CA GLY A 45 13.48 2.07 11.12
C GLY A 45 14.53 2.57 12.12
N GLU A 46 15.74 1.99 12.14
CA GLU A 46 16.92 2.60 12.81
C GLU A 46 17.08 4.09 12.44
N ALA A 47 17.76 4.89 13.26
CA ALA A 47 17.93 6.33 13.01
C ALA A 47 18.34 6.60 11.54
N GLY A 48 17.43 7.19 10.76
CA GLY A 48 17.65 7.55 9.36
C GLY A 48 16.99 6.65 8.31
N ALA A 49 16.32 5.54 8.66
CA ALA A 49 15.52 4.84 7.66
C ALA A 49 14.32 5.68 7.23
N ARG A 50 13.85 5.45 6.01
CA ARG A 50 12.78 6.23 5.40
C ARG A 50 11.63 5.32 5.03
N MET A 51 10.43 5.86 5.12
CA MET A 51 9.21 5.19 4.72
C MET A 51 8.59 5.90 3.52
N PRO A 52 8.16 5.16 2.49
CA PRO A 52 7.43 5.72 1.37
C PRO A 52 6.01 6.12 1.82
N VAL A 53 5.63 7.33 1.46
CA VAL A 53 4.29 7.88 1.68
C VAL A 53 3.75 8.46 0.39
N ALA A 54 2.44 8.35 0.17
CA ALA A 54 1.74 9.05 -0.88
C ALA A 54 1.10 10.32 -0.31
N LEU A 55 1.21 11.40 -1.07
CA LEU A 55 0.83 12.74 -0.71
C LEU A 55 -0.18 13.26 -1.72
N GLU A 56 -1.24 13.89 -1.21
CA GLU A 56 -2.03 14.83 -2.00
C GLU A 56 -1.68 16.24 -1.54
N LEU A 57 -1.18 17.06 -2.45
CA LEU A 57 -0.94 18.48 -2.20
C LEU A 57 -2.24 19.28 -2.25
N LYS A 58 -2.33 20.37 -1.48
CA LYS A 58 -3.52 21.22 -1.46
C LYS A 58 -3.85 21.76 -2.84
N ARG A 59 -5.14 21.76 -3.20
CA ARG A 59 -5.62 22.33 -4.47
C ARG A 59 -5.27 23.82 -4.56
N GLY A 60 -4.75 24.23 -5.71
CA GLY A 60 -4.26 25.59 -5.94
C GLY A 60 -2.95 25.92 -5.21
N GLY A 61 -2.34 24.95 -4.52
CA GLY A 61 -1.03 25.06 -3.90
C GLY A 61 0.10 24.65 -4.84
N PHE A 62 0.99 23.79 -4.35
CA PHE A 62 2.13 23.29 -5.11
C PHE A 62 1.71 22.16 -6.07
N THR A 63 2.33 22.13 -7.25
CA THR A 63 2.45 20.88 -8.01
C THR A 63 3.53 19.99 -7.39
N ALA A 64 3.54 18.70 -7.73
CA ALA A 64 4.54 17.75 -7.27
C ALA A 64 5.97 18.20 -7.58
N ARG A 65 6.20 18.77 -8.78
CA ARG A 65 7.49 19.32 -9.18
C ARG A 65 7.88 20.53 -8.36
N GLN A 66 6.95 21.47 -8.15
CA GLN A 66 7.22 22.66 -7.34
C GLN A 66 7.49 22.28 -5.87
N PHE A 67 6.79 21.28 -5.34
CA PHE A 67 7.04 20.76 -4.00
C PHE A 67 8.40 20.08 -3.86
N ALA A 68 8.83 19.29 -4.87
CA ALA A 68 10.18 18.74 -4.91
C ALA A 68 11.26 19.85 -4.94
N GLN A 69 11.03 20.92 -5.69
CA GLN A 69 11.92 22.09 -5.72
C GLN A 69 11.94 22.86 -4.40
N GLU A 70 10.82 22.92 -3.68
CA GLU A 70 10.73 23.50 -2.34
C GLU A 70 11.64 22.73 -1.36
N ILE A 71 11.51 21.40 -1.34
CA ILE A 71 12.36 20.52 -0.53
C ILE A 71 13.83 20.80 -0.82
N ASP A 72 14.19 20.93 -2.10
CA ASP A 72 15.56 21.23 -2.51
C ASP A 72 16.04 22.61 -2.05
N ARG A 73 15.21 23.63 -2.22
CA ARG A 73 15.55 25.02 -1.87
C ARG A 73 15.77 25.20 -0.37
N HIS A 74 15.00 24.50 0.45
CA HIS A 74 15.06 24.62 1.90
C HIS A 74 16.01 23.64 2.58
N GLY A 75 16.65 22.73 1.82
CA GLY A 75 17.57 21.76 2.41
C GLY A 75 16.87 20.70 3.26
N TRP A 76 15.63 20.34 2.93
CA TRP A 76 14.81 19.41 3.73
C TRP A 76 15.11 17.92 3.47
N GLN A 77 16.15 17.63 2.69
CA GLN A 77 16.40 16.28 2.20
C GLN A 77 16.60 15.27 3.33
N ASP A 78 17.09 15.69 4.50
CA ASP A 78 17.36 14.81 5.65
C ASP A 78 16.11 14.11 6.20
N TRP A 79 14.94 14.73 6.08
CA TRP A 79 13.69 14.18 6.63
C TRP A 79 12.58 13.97 5.61
N ILE A 80 12.67 14.55 4.41
CA ILE A 80 11.78 14.26 3.28
C ILE A 80 12.59 14.22 1.99
N TRP A 81 12.35 13.23 1.15
CA TRP A 81 13.01 13.13 -0.16
C TRP A 81 12.02 12.65 -1.22
N MET A 82 12.14 13.19 -2.44
CA MET A 82 11.32 12.81 -3.58
C MET A 82 12.17 12.27 -4.72
N SER A 83 11.67 11.26 -5.41
CA SER A 83 12.35 10.65 -6.54
C SER A 83 12.39 11.56 -7.78
N ALA A 84 13.25 11.21 -8.73
CA ALA A 84 13.35 11.90 -10.01
C ALA A 84 12.04 11.88 -10.81
N LEU A 85 11.12 10.93 -10.54
CA LEU A 85 9.77 10.89 -11.13
C LEU A 85 8.98 12.19 -10.89
N TYR A 86 9.27 12.88 -9.79
CA TYR A 86 8.56 14.09 -9.36
C TYR A 86 9.41 15.33 -9.45
N ARG A 87 10.72 15.20 -9.19
CA ARG A 87 11.65 16.32 -9.23
C ARG A 87 11.93 16.77 -10.66
N ASP A 88 12.09 15.79 -11.56
CA ASP A 88 12.49 15.97 -12.94
C ASP A 88 11.47 15.30 -13.91
N PRO A 89 10.15 15.62 -13.80
CA PRO A 89 9.13 14.96 -14.60
C PRO A 89 9.18 15.42 -16.06
N PRO A 90 8.83 14.57 -17.04
CA PRO A 90 8.68 14.97 -18.43
C PRO A 90 7.43 15.85 -18.65
N ASP A 91 7.44 16.64 -19.72
CA ASP A 91 6.40 17.60 -20.08
C ASP A 91 4.98 17.02 -20.03
N GLY A 92 4.07 17.68 -19.30
CA GLY A 92 2.72 17.23 -19.03
C GLY A 92 2.55 16.45 -17.71
N LEU A 93 3.61 16.00 -17.04
CA LEU A 93 3.51 15.40 -15.69
C LEU A 93 3.81 16.40 -14.56
N GLU A 94 4.39 17.55 -14.86
CA GLU A 94 4.81 18.58 -13.89
C GLU A 94 3.67 19.27 -13.14
N SER A 95 2.45 19.22 -13.67
CA SER A 95 1.27 19.92 -13.13
C SER A 95 0.49 19.11 -12.09
N THR A 96 0.80 17.83 -11.97
CA THR A 96 0.16 16.90 -11.04
C THR A 96 0.33 17.32 -9.58
N ARG A 97 -0.66 17.05 -8.73
CA ARG A 97 -0.63 17.37 -7.29
C ARG A 97 -0.45 16.15 -6.39
N PHE A 98 -0.68 14.95 -6.93
CA PHE A 98 -0.43 13.71 -6.19
C PHE A 98 1.02 13.26 -6.38
N CYS A 99 1.72 12.95 -5.30
CA CYS A 99 3.10 12.51 -5.37
C CYS A 99 3.47 11.52 -4.29
N THR A 100 4.70 11.01 -4.35
CA THR A 100 5.28 10.21 -3.27
C THR A 100 6.52 10.89 -2.71
N ALA A 101 6.81 10.56 -1.45
CA ALA A 101 8.02 10.96 -0.79
C ALA A 101 8.51 9.85 0.15
N HIS A 102 9.80 9.85 0.43
CA HIS A 102 10.44 9.02 1.43
C HIS A 102 10.72 9.88 2.67
N VAL A 103 10.04 9.57 3.76
CA VAL A 103 10.03 10.41 4.97
C VAL A 103 10.66 9.71 6.16
N THR A 104 11.30 10.48 7.03
CA THR A 104 11.76 10.01 8.36
C THR A 104 10.73 10.35 9.43
N ARG A 105 11.03 10.04 10.70
CA ARG A 105 10.19 10.42 11.84
C ARG A 105 10.05 11.94 11.97
N GLU A 106 11.10 12.70 11.62
CA GLU A 106 11.10 14.15 11.73
C GLU A 106 10.06 14.80 10.82
N PHE A 107 9.76 14.22 9.65
CA PHE A 107 8.71 14.72 8.76
C PHE A 107 7.38 14.97 9.50
N PHE A 108 7.00 14.06 10.41
CA PHE A 108 5.74 14.18 11.15
C PHE A 108 5.72 15.36 12.14
N THR A 109 6.89 15.78 12.64
CA THR A 109 7.00 16.97 13.49
C THR A 109 6.99 18.26 12.67
N ARG A 110 7.27 18.18 11.36
CA ARG A 110 7.24 19.31 10.42
C ARG A 110 5.86 19.58 9.79
N LEU A 111 4.90 18.66 9.93
CA LEU A 111 3.55 18.79 9.35
C LEU A 111 2.77 20.01 9.86
N GLY A 112 2.98 20.40 11.11
CA GLY A 112 2.36 21.59 11.73
C GLY A 112 3.10 22.90 11.50
N THR A 113 4.32 22.83 10.98
CA THR A 113 5.24 23.97 10.88
C THR A 113 5.64 24.20 9.43
N ASP A 114 6.76 23.64 8.98
CA ASP A 114 7.34 23.85 7.65
C ASP A 114 6.41 23.40 6.51
N LEU A 115 5.58 22.38 6.76
CA LEU A 115 4.63 21.83 5.79
C LEU A 115 3.19 22.30 6.02
N SER A 116 2.96 23.22 6.96
CA SER A 116 1.62 23.70 7.29
C SER A 116 0.94 24.27 6.05
N GLY A 117 -0.27 23.77 5.76
CA GLY A 117 -1.06 24.21 4.61
C GLY A 117 -0.57 23.72 3.25
N LYS A 118 0.48 22.88 3.16
CA LYS A 118 0.98 22.36 1.85
C LYS A 118 0.34 21.02 1.46
N ILE A 119 0.08 20.15 2.44
CA ILE A 119 -0.46 18.80 2.24
C ILE A 119 -1.95 18.78 2.61
N GLU A 120 -2.77 18.08 1.84
CA GLU A 120 -4.19 17.81 2.10
C GLU A 120 -4.38 16.43 2.71
N ARG A 121 -3.79 15.40 2.10
CA ARG A 121 -3.87 13.99 2.54
C ARG A 121 -2.52 13.31 2.51
N LEU A 122 -2.34 12.35 3.41
CA LEU A 122 -1.14 11.55 3.56
C LEU A 122 -1.51 10.08 3.83
N THR A 123 -1.12 9.17 2.93
CA THR A 123 -1.20 7.71 3.13
C THR A 123 0.18 7.08 3.17
N GLY A 124 0.31 5.96 3.89
CA GLY A 124 1.58 5.27 4.09
C GLY A 124 1.55 3.83 3.64
N MET A 125 2.73 3.33 3.31
CA MET A 125 2.97 1.89 3.22
C MET A 125 3.19 1.32 4.62
N THR A 126 2.30 0.45 5.06
CA THR A 126 2.47 -0.31 6.31
C THR A 126 3.35 -1.54 6.07
N THR A 127 4.58 -1.37 5.60
CA THR A 127 5.52 -2.50 5.48
C THR A 127 6.17 -2.78 6.83
N LEU A 128 5.59 -3.74 7.56
CA LEU A 128 6.11 -4.21 8.83
C LEU A 128 7.46 -4.97 8.77
N ALA A 129 8.05 -5.24 7.60
CA ALA A 129 9.16 -6.20 7.53
C ALA A 129 10.32 -5.92 6.56
N SER A 130 10.29 -4.90 5.69
CA SER A 130 11.41 -4.66 4.77
C SER A 130 11.58 -3.19 4.43
N ALA A 131 11.80 -2.38 5.47
CA ALA A 131 12.47 -1.10 5.27
C ALA A 131 13.96 -1.38 4.97
N HIS A 132 14.25 -1.83 3.75
CA HIS A 132 15.59 -1.60 3.22
C HIS A 132 15.75 -0.08 3.21
N GLY A 133 16.65 0.42 4.06
CA GLY A 133 16.80 1.85 4.28
C GLY A 133 17.11 2.51 2.95
N VAL A 134 16.12 3.23 2.40
CA VAL A 134 16.30 4.10 1.24
C VAL A 134 17.37 5.11 1.61
N ARG A 135 18.56 4.94 1.04
CA ARG A 135 19.61 5.93 1.14
C ARG A 135 19.37 6.89 -0.01
N PRO A 136 19.03 8.16 0.24
CA PRO A 136 18.93 9.12 -0.84
C PRO A 136 20.29 9.16 -1.56
N HIS A 137 20.37 8.50 -2.70
CA HIS A 137 21.43 8.75 -3.64
C HIS A 137 21.25 10.21 -4.06
N GLY A 138 22.30 11.02 -3.87
CA GLY A 138 22.27 12.45 -4.18
C GLY A 138 21.65 12.71 -5.55
N ARG A 139 21.12 13.92 -5.78
CA ARG A 139 20.26 14.39 -6.89
C ARG A 139 20.49 13.74 -8.29
N ALA A 140 20.16 12.46 -8.41
CA ALA A 140 20.43 11.67 -9.60
C ALA A 140 19.21 11.68 -10.51
N ALA A 141 19.41 12.00 -11.78
CA ALA A 141 18.41 11.78 -12.81
C ALA A 141 18.19 10.28 -13.05
N LEU A 142 17.04 9.93 -13.63
CA LEU A 142 16.79 8.56 -14.09
C LEU A 142 17.79 8.16 -15.17
N SER A 143 18.17 6.89 -15.16
CA SER A 143 18.95 6.30 -16.25
C SER A 143 18.18 6.44 -17.57
N PRO A 144 18.80 6.83 -18.69
CA PRO A 144 18.13 6.90 -19.98
C PRO A 144 17.77 5.49 -20.45
N VAL A 145 16.58 5.34 -21.04
CA VAL A 145 16.16 4.11 -21.72
C VAL A 145 16.35 4.28 -23.22
N PRO A 146 16.91 3.29 -23.94
CA PRO A 146 17.00 3.35 -25.40
C PRO A 146 15.63 3.51 -26.03
N ALA A 147 15.47 4.53 -26.86
CA ALA A 147 14.27 4.72 -27.67
C ALA A 147 14.05 3.53 -28.61
N CYS A 148 12.78 3.20 -28.86
CA CYS A 148 12.43 2.25 -29.90
C CYS A 148 12.80 2.81 -31.28
N ALA A 149 13.33 1.95 -32.16
CA ALA A 149 13.65 2.31 -33.54
C ALA A 149 12.44 2.82 -34.34
N PHE A 150 11.23 2.42 -33.92
CA PHE A 150 9.96 2.89 -34.45
C PHE A 150 9.12 3.52 -33.34
N PRO A 151 8.49 4.68 -33.57
CA PRO A 151 7.62 5.30 -32.59
C PRO A 151 6.41 4.40 -32.33
N ALA A 152 6.48 3.62 -31.25
CA ALA A 152 5.38 2.80 -30.80
C ALA A 152 4.28 3.71 -30.26
N ARG A 153 3.14 3.77 -30.98
CA ARG A 153 1.96 4.52 -30.53
C ARG A 153 1.36 3.93 -29.25
N MET A 154 1.56 2.63 -29.03
CA MET A 154 1.06 1.89 -27.88
C MET A 154 2.22 1.17 -27.17
N ILE A 155 2.30 1.35 -25.85
CA ILE A 155 3.22 0.64 -24.96
C ILE A 155 2.39 0.04 -23.84
N VAL A 156 2.67 -1.20 -23.45
CA VAL A 156 1.95 -1.88 -22.39
C VAL A 156 2.76 -1.81 -21.09
N GLY A 157 2.22 -1.14 -20.08
CA GLY A 157 2.72 -1.20 -18.71
C GLY A 157 2.08 -2.36 -17.95
N VAL A 158 2.88 -3.10 -17.19
CA VAL A 158 2.40 -4.16 -16.30
C VAL A 158 2.94 -3.94 -14.90
N CYS A 159 2.04 -3.75 -13.93
CA CYS A 159 2.35 -3.55 -12.53
C CYS A 159 1.73 -4.69 -11.71
N GLU A 160 2.56 -5.62 -11.20
CA GLU A 160 2.11 -6.81 -10.46
C GLU A 160 3.07 -7.14 -9.30
N GLU A 161 2.61 -7.79 -8.23
CA GLU A 161 3.46 -8.19 -7.09
C GLU A 161 4.44 -9.34 -7.44
N GLU A 162 4.03 -10.23 -8.34
CA GLU A 162 4.80 -11.42 -8.78
C GLU A 162 5.13 -11.40 -10.28
N LEU A 163 5.47 -10.22 -10.81
CA LEU A 163 5.87 -10.08 -12.20
C LEU A 163 7.23 -10.76 -12.45
N SER A 164 7.33 -11.52 -13.55
CA SER A 164 8.61 -12.10 -14.00
C SER A 164 8.80 -11.90 -15.50
N PHE A 165 9.89 -11.24 -15.89
CA PHE A 165 10.27 -11.10 -17.30
C PHE A 165 10.81 -12.41 -17.91
N PHE A 166 11.06 -13.45 -17.10
CA PHE A 166 11.46 -14.78 -17.57
C PHE A 166 10.31 -15.59 -18.16
N HIS A 167 9.06 -15.22 -17.89
CA HIS A 167 7.92 -15.99 -18.37
C HIS A 167 7.75 -15.85 -19.89
N ARG A 168 7.58 -16.99 -20.59
CA ARG A 168 7.54 -17.07 -22.07
C ARG A 168 6.50 -16.17 -22.74
N ARG A 169 5.39 -15.87 -22.07
CA ARG A 169 4.36 -14.92 -22.54
C ARG A 169 4.90 -13.51 -22.79
N HIS A 170 6.01 -13.16 -22.13
CA HIS A 170 6.70 -11.87 -22.26
C HIS A 170 7.88 -11.91 -23.23
N ALA A 171 8.18 -13.06 -23.82
CA ALA A 171 9.23 -13.15 -24.84
C ALA A 171 8.82 -12.44 -26.13
N GLN A 172 9.78 -11.78 -26.77
CA GLN A 172 9.63 -11.14 -28.08
C GLN A 172 9.33 -12.19 -29.16
N HIS A 173 9.99 -13.35 -29.06
CA HIS A 173 9.86 -14.44 -30.02
C HIS A 173 9.84 -15.81 -29.32
N SER A 174 9.42 -16.84 -30.05
CA SER A 174 9.19 -18.20 -29.54
C SER A 174 10.37 -18.86 -28.83
N PHE A 175 11.61 -18.43 -29.10
CA PHE A 175 12.83 -18.95 -28.46
C PHE A 175 13.09 -18.46 -27.03
N GLY A 176 12.42 -17.41 -26.55
CA GLY A 176 12.55 -16.96 -25.16
C GLY A 176 13.83 -16.22 -24.77
N THR A 177 14.77 -15.98 -25.70
CA THR A 177 16.06 -15.30 -25.41
C THR A 177 16.00 -13.77 -25.47
N ASP A 178 14.90 -13.20 -25.99
CA ASP A 178 14.65 -11.75 -26.00
C ASP A 178 13.31 -11.44 -25.35
N THR A 179 13.27 -10.42 -24.50
CA THR A 179 12.06 -9.97 -23.81
C THR A 179 11.40 -8.79 -24.53
N ARG A 180 10.08 -8.70 -24.41
CA ARG A 180 9.29 -7.52 -24.83
C ARG A 180 9.50 -6.34 -23.88
N PHE A 181 10.00 -6.58 -22.66
CA PHE A 181 10.26 -5.52 -21.70
C PHE A 181 11.45 -4.66 -22.13
N HIS A 182 11.24 -3.36 -22.22
CA HIS A 182 12.32 -2.39 -22.47
C HIS A 182 13.03 -1.97 -21.19
N CYS A 183 12.26 -1.89 -20.11
CA CYS A 183 12.76 -1.73 -18.76
C CYS A 183 11.86 -2.49 -17.78
N PHE A 184 12.45 -2.85 -16.64
CA PHE A 184 11.82 -3.61 -15.57
C PHE A 184 12.29 -3.07 -14.23
N TRP A 185 11.36 -2.55 -13.43
CA TRP A 185 11.67 -2.04 -12.09
C TRP A 185 11.16 -3.02 -11.04
N ASN A 186 12.08 -3.63 -10.30
CA ASN A 186 11.76 -4.44 -9.12
C ASN A 186 11.82 -3.56 -7.87
N GLN A 187 10.67 -3.16 -7.35
CA GLN A 187 10.59 -2.34 -6.15
C GLN A 187 11.05 -3.07 -4.87
N ASN A 188 11.25 -4.39 -4.93
CA ASN A 188 11.74 -5.22 -3.82
C ASN A 188 13.25 -5.45 -3.82
N ASP A 189 13.99 -4.96 -4.83
CA ASP A 189 15.43 -5.20 -4.91
C ASP A 189 16.16 -4.42 -3.81
N ALA A 190 16.73 -5.18 -2.86
CA ALA A 190 17.49 -4.65 -1.74
C ALA A 190 18.81 -3.97 -2.15
N ALA A 191 19.31 -4.24 -3.37
CA ALA A 191 20.54 -3.62 -3.86
C ALA A 191 20.35 -2.12 -4.19
N ASP A 192 19.11 -1.64 -4.27
CA ASP A 192 18.76 -0.24 -4.58
C ASP A 192 19.51 0.29 -5.81
N SER A 193 19.54 -0.50 -6.88
CA SER A 193 20.26 -0.19 -8.11
C SER A 193 19.51 0.78 -9.03
N ALA A 194 18.29 1.16 -8.67
CA ALA A 194 17.41 2.03 -9.45
C ALA A 194 17.78 3.53 -9.29
N ARG A 195 18.80 3.96 -10.05
CA ARG A 195 19.29 5.34 -10.03
C ARG A 195 18.16 6.37 -10.24
N GLY A 196 18.01 7.28 -9.28
CA GLY A 196 17.03 8.37 -9.31
C GLY A 196 15.63 7.99 -8.83
N LEU A 197 15.28 6.70 -8.76
CA LEU A 197 14.03 6.23 -8.16
C LEU A 197 14.12 6.16 -6.64
N GLY A 198 15.32 5.84 -6.12
CA GLY A 198 15.64 5.84 -4.70
C GLY A 198 15.16 4.61 -3.95
N TYR A 199 14.61 3.62 -4.63
CA TYR A 199 14.43 2.28 -4.09
C TYR A 199 14.29 1.26 -5.21
N GLY A 200 14.58 0.00 -4.88
CA GLY A 200 14.46 -1.12 -5.80
C GLY A 200 15.54 -1.12 -6.89
N GLY A 201 15.32 -1.93 -7.92
CA GLY A 201 16.34 -2.22 -8.93
C GLY A 201 15.77 -2.11 -10.32
N GLU A 202 16.46 -1.39 -11.20
CA GLU A 202 16.04 -1.21 -12.58
C GLU A 202 16.92 -2.04 -13.53
N LEU A 203 16.27 -2.88 -14.33
CA LEU A 203 16.91 -3.64 -15.40
C LEU A 203 16.46 -3.09 -16.75
N LEU A 204 17.42 -2.75 -17.61
CA LEU A 204 17.18 -2.37 -18.99
C LEU A 204 17.22 -3.60 -19.91
N LYS A 205 16.60 -3.50 -21.09
CA LYS A 205 16.44 -4.61 -22.06
C LYS A 205 17.71 -5.43 -22.29
N ASN A 206 18.84 -4.79 -22.56
CA ASN A 206 20.10 -5.49 -22.83
C ASN A 206 20.53 -6.37 -21.66
N ARG A 207 20.34 -5.90 -20.41
CA ARG A 207 20.67 -6.67 -19.22
C ARG A 207 19.68 -7.82 -19.01
N MET A 208 18.39 -7.59 -19.23
CA MET A 208 17.38 -8.65 -19.16
C MET A 208 17.64 -9.75 -20.21
N ASN A 209 17.99 -9.39 -21.43
CA ASN A 209 18.31 -10.34 -22.50
C ASN A 209 19.56 -11.15 -22.20
N ALA A 210 20.59 -10.53 -21.61
CA ALA A 210 21.76 -11.27 -21.15
C ALA A 210 21.38 -12.32 -20.08
N LEU A 211 20.57 -11.93 -19.08
CA LEU A 211 20.08 -12.86 -18.05
C LEU A 211 19.23 -14.00 -18.64
N LEU A 212 18.38 -13.73 -19.63
CA LEU A 212 17.61 -14.75 -20.35
C LEU A 212 18.50 -15.72 -21.13
N SER A 213 19.53 -15.19 -21.78
CA SER A 213 20.49 -16.00 -22.55
C SER A 213 21.29 -16.92 -21.64
N ASP A 214 21.77 -16.40 -20.50
CA ASP A 214 22.51 -17.15 -19.49
C ASP A 214 21.64 -18.26 -18.86
N ALA A 215 20.38 -17.94 -18.53
CA ALA A 215 19.43 -18.91 -18.01
C ALA A 215 19.11 -20.02 -19.04
N SER A 216 18.98 -19.66 -20.31
CA SER A 216 18.73 -20.62 -21.41
C SER A 216 19.92 -21.55 -21.62
N ALA A 217 21.15 -21.02 -21.56
CA ALA A 217 22.37 -21.81 -21.64
C ALA A 217 22.47 -22.83 -20.49
N THR A 218 22.00 -22.45 -19.30
CA THR A 218 21.99 -23.32 -18.11
C THR A 218 20.90 -24.39 -18.16
N SER A 219 19.75 -24.11 -18.81
CA SER A 219 18.60 -25.02 -18.91
C SER A 219 18.76 -26.13 -19.97
N ASN A 220 19.81 -26.13 -20.78
CA ASN A 220 20.07 -27.14 -21.83
C ASN A 220 20.39 -28.57 -21.29
N GLN A 221 20.11 -28.86 -20.02
CA GLN A 221 20.18 -30.20 -19.44
C GLN A 221 18.82 -30.84 -19.12
N THR A 222 17.67 -30.22 -19.45
CA THR A 222 16.37 -30.87 -19.20
C THR A 222 15.36 -30.56 -20.30
N HIS A 223 15.00 -31.60 -21.07
CA HIS A 223 13.99 -31.56 -22.12
C HIS A 223 12.61 -31.17 -21.56
N LEU A 224 12.16 -29.95 -21.82
CA LEU A 224 10.77 -29.55 -21.62
C LEU A 224 10.10 -29.21 -22.96
N HIS A 225 8.91 -29.75 -23.12
CA HIS A 225 8.04 -29.72 -24.28
C HIS A 225 8.08 -28.39 -25.06
N ARG A 226 8.34 -28.50 -26.36
CA ARG A 226 8.23 -27.44 -27.36
C ARG A 226 6.76 -27.32 -27.79
N PRO A 227 5.99 -26.31 -27.38
CA PRO A 227 4.69 -26.01 -27.98
C PRO A 227 4.91 -25.54 -29.41
N GLY A 228 3.90 -25.74 -30.26
CA GLY A 228 3.93 -25.34 -31.67
C GLY A 228 4.26 -23.86 -31.87
N PRO A 229 4.78 -23.48 -33.05
CA PRO A 229 5.11 -22.10 -33.37
C PRO A 229 3.86 -21.22 -33.20
N LEU A 230 4.00 -20.13 -32.45
CA LEU A 230 3.04 -19.03 -32.49
C LEU A 230 3.07 -18.47 -33.93
N THR A 231 2.01 -18.74 -34.69
CA THR A 231 1.91 -18.39 -36.10
C THR A 231 1.53 -16.91 -36.24
N GLY A 232 2.48 -16.09 -36.72
CA GLY A 232 2.25 -14.71 -37.18
C GLY A 232 3.41 -13.76 -36.84
N PRO A 233 3.92 -12.95 -37.79
CA PRO A 233 4.82 -11.83 -37.51
C PRO A 233 4.04 -10.64 -36.93
N GLU A 234 3.21 -10.88 -35.91
CA GLU A 234 2.47 -9.81 -35.26
C GLU A 234 3.44 -9.05 -34.36
N GLU A 235 3.79 -7.83 -34.74
CA GLU A 235 4.58 -6.92 -33.93
C GLU A 235 3.86 -6.70 -32.59
N ARG A 236 4.29 -7.45 -31.57
CA ARG A 236 3.75 -7.31 -30.22
C ARG A 236 4.20 -5.97 -29.65
N PRO A 237 3.34 -5.25 -28.93
CA PRO A 237 3.70 -3.94 -28.40
C PRO A 237 4.85 -4.05 -27.38
N PRO A 238 5.75 -3.05 -27.32
CA PRO A 238 6.76 -2.94 -26.27
C PRO A 238 6.13 -2.96 -24.88
N MET A 239 6.87 -3.49 -23.90
CA MET A 239 6.40 -3.59 -22.52
C MET A 239 7.29 -2.82 -21.55
N ILE A 240 6.68 -2.32 -20.47
CA ILE A 240 7.36 -1.80 -19.28
C ILE A 240 6.86 -2.61 -18.09
N GLY A 241 7.78 -3.16 -17.30
CA GLY A 241 7.44 -3.99 -16.14
C GLY A 241 7.73 -3.27 -14.84
N VAL A 242 6.80 -3.35 -13.90
CA VAL A 242 7.05 -2.99 -12.50
C VAL A 242 6.62 -4.16 -11.62
N GLN A 243 7.59 -4.74 -10.91
CA GLN A 243 7.28 -5.64 -9.81
C GLN A 243 7.03 -4.80 -8.56
N LEU A 244 5.78 -4.74 -8.13
CA LEU A 244 5.34 -3.96 -6.97
C LEU A 244 5.99 -4.48 -5.69
N GLN A 245 6.16 -3.58 -4.71
CA GLN A 245 6.61 -4.00 -3.39
C GLN A 245 5.69 -5.07 -2.83
N ARG A 246 6.28 -6.20 -2.45
CA ARG A 246 5.57 -7.29 -1.80
C ARG A 246 5.03 -6.78 -0.48
N ARG A 247 3.75 -7.03 -0.26
CA ARG A 247 3.17 -6.93 1.08
C ARG A 247 3.98 -7.84 2.00
N SER A 248 4.21 -7.39 3.23
CA SER A 248 4.97 -8.18 4.19
C SER A 248 4.42 -9.61 4.25
N ARG A 249 5.31 -10.61 4.33
CA ARG A 249 4.92 -12.02 4.58
C ARG A 249 4.10 -12.21 5.87
N THR A 250 4.06 -11.18 6.72
CA THR A 250 3.24 -11.08 7.94
C THR A 250 1.90 -10.37 7.70
N VAL A 251 1.39 -10.33 6.48
CA VAL A 251 -0.04 -10.13 6.13
C VAL A 251 -0.29 -11.09 4.96
N ARG A 252 -0.43 -12.39 5.26
CA ARG A 252 -0.56 -13.47 4.27
C ARG A 252 -2.00 -13.66 3.77
N GLY A 253 -2.99 -13.15 4.50
CA GLY A 253 -4.34 -12.96 3.98
C GLY A 253 -4.32 -11.79 3.02
N GLY A 254 -4.73 -12.00 1.76
CA GLY A 254 -4.56 -11.05 0.65
C GLY A 254 -4.96 -9.60 0.95
N VAL A 255 -5.81 -9.37 1.95
CA VAL A 255 -6.37 -8.08 2.35
C VAL A 255 -5.48 -7.31 3.32
N GLY A 256 -4.82 -6.27 2.82
CA GLY A 256 -3.99 -5.34 3.60
C GLY A 256 -4.18 -3.88 3.18
N PRO A 257 -3.54 -2.94 3.91
CA PRO A 257 -3.60 -1.52 3.57
C PRO A 257 -3.08 -1.28 2.17
N SER A 258 -3.72 -0.38 1.43
CA SER A 258 -3.33 -0.10 0.04
C SER A 258 -1.90 0.42 -0.08
N PRO A 259 -1.08 -0.16 -0.97
CA PRO A 259 0.30 0.28 -1.19
C PRO A 259 0.37 1.52 -2.08
N ASP A 260 -0.35 2.59 -1.70
CA ASP A 260 -0.62 3.78 -2.52
C ASP A 260 0.66 4.38 -3.11
N ALA A 261 1.73 4.50 -2.31
CA ALA A 261 3.00 5.06 -2.78
C ALA A 261 3.64 4.19 -3.88
N SER A 262 3.75 2.89 -3.62
CA SER A 262 4.34 1.94 -4.57
C SER A 262 3.54 1.84 -5.87
N LEU A 263 2.21 1.90 -5.80
CA LEU A 263 1.32 1.90 -6.97
C LEU A 263 1.46 3.20 -7.75
N LEU A 264 1.40 4.35 -7.09
CA LEU A 264 1.49 5.64 -7.75
C LEU A 264 2.85 5.82 -8.45
N ASP A 265 3.93 5.40 -7.81
CA ASP A 265 5.26 5.42 -8.41
C ASP A 265 5.37 4.46 -9.59
N ALA A 266 4.77 3.28 -9.50
CA ALA A 266 4.76 2.32 -10.61
C ALA A 266 4.07 2.88 -11.86
N VAL A 267 2.88 3.46 -11.70
CA VAL A 267 2.12 4.04 -12.83
C VAL A 267 2.86 5.25 -13.40
N ARG A 268 3.42 6.11 -12.55
CA ARG A 268 4.25 7.23 -13.02
C ARG A 268 5.50 6.79 -13.75
N TYR A 269 6.19 5.79 -13.22
CA TYR A 269 7.37 5.20 -13.85
C TYR A 269 7.01 4.69 -15.25
N VAL A 270 5.90 3.95 -15.40
CA VAL A 270 5.42 3.50 -16.71
C VAL A 270 5.13 4.68 -17.63
N ALA A 271 4.40 5.70 -17.17
CA ALA A 271 4.06 6.87 -17.97
C ALA A 271 5.31 7.61 -18.48
N GLN A 272 6.29 7.82 -17.62
CA GLN A 272 7.55 8.45 -17.97
C GLN A 272 8.37 7.59 -18.94
N ARG A 273 8.55 6.29 -18.63
CA ARG A 273 9.32 5.37 -19.47
C ARG A 273 8.69 5.16 -20.84
N ALA A 274 7.37 5.19 -20.94
CA ALA A 274 6.69 5.10 -22.24
C ALA A 274 7.07 6.26 -23.17
N ARG A 275 7.23 7.47 -22.62
CA ARG A 275 7.69 8.63 -23.38
C ARG A 275 9.16 8.54 -23.76
N ASP A 276 10.01 8.04 -22.86
CA ASP A 276 11.42 7.79 -23.17
C ASP A 276 11.56 6.79 -24.35
N ILE A 277 10.71 5.76 -24.37
CA ILE A 277 10.77 4.67 -25.35
C ILE A 277 10.13 5.05 -26.69
N GLY A 278 8.90 5.56 -26.69
CA GLY A 278 8.13 5.80 -27.93
C GLY A 278 7.93 7.27 -28.28
N GLY A 279 8.46 8.19 -27.47
CA GLY A 279 8.44 9.63 -27.69
C GLY A 279 7.23 10.35 -27.06
N PRO A 280 7.10 11.67 -27.26
CA PRO A 280 6.08 12.50 -26.61
C PRO A 280 4.63 12.14 -26.94
N ARG A 281 4.40 11.37 -28.01
CA ARG A 281 3.06 10.92 -28.44
C ARG A 281 2.68 9.53 -27.94
N SER A 282 3.55 8.87 -27.18
CA SER A 282 3.23 7.55 -26.62
C SER A 282 2.20 7.67 -25.52
N HIS A 283 1.20 6.81 -25.58
CA HIS A 283 0.15 6.71 -24.58
C HIS A 283 0.13 5.27 -24.04
N PRO A 284 0.70 5.01 -22.85
CA PRO A 284 0.78 3.67 -22.31
C PRO A 284 -0.58 3.19 -21.79
N LEU A 285 -0.83 1.90 -22.01
CA LEU A 285 -1.91 1.15 -21.39
C LEU A 285 -1.34 0.40 -20.18
N VAL A 286 -1.74 0.78 -18.98
CA VAL A 286 -1.19 0.27 -17.72
C VAL A 286 -2.15 -0.76 -17.14
N SER A 287 -1.79 -2.03 -17.21
CA SER A 287 -2.47 -3.09 -16.46
C SER A 287 -1.91 -3.13 -15.05
N MET A 288 -2.76 -2.86 -14.06
CA MET A 288 -2.37 -2.85 -12.65
C MET A 288 -3.14 -3.92 -11.89
N ASN A 289 -2.41 -4.91 -11.39
CA ASN A 289 -2.93 -5.86 -10.42
C ASN A 289 -2.35 -5.49 -9.05
N ALA A 290 -3.06 -4.61 -8.34
CA ALA A 290 -2.69 -4.20 -7.00
C ALA A 290 -3.06 -5.25 -5.93
N GLY A 291 -3.57 -6.41 -6.33
CA GLY A 291 -4.01 -7.46 -5.43
C GLY A 291 -5.25 -7.08 -4.62
N ASP A 292 -5.39 -7.76 -3.50
CA ASP A 292 -6.58 -7.75 -2.67
C ASP A 292 -6.54 -6.59 -1.68
N VAL A 293 -7.08 -5.43 -2.04
CA VAL A 293 -6.83 -4.23 -1.24
C VAL A 293 -8.12 -3.69 -0.63
N ALA A 294 -8.08 -3.42 0.67
CA ALA A 294 -9.13 -2.66 1.32
C ALA A 294 -8.86 -1.16 1.12
N TRP A 295 -9.73 -0.50 0.37
CA TRP A 295 -9.92 0.95 0.38
C TRP A 295 -11.35 1.26 -0.04
N GLN A 296 -11.78 2.49 0.16
CA GLN A 296 -13.11 2.92 -0.25
C GLN A 296 -13.21 3.01 -1.79
N GLN A 297 -13.88 2.06 -2.42
CA GLN A 297 -14.05 1.99 -3.88
C GLN A 297 -15.15 2.93 -4.39
N ASP A 298 -15.04 4.23 -4.08
CA ASP A 298 -15.99 5.26 -4.52
C ASP A 298 -15.31 6.42 -5.26
N GLY A 299 -14.04 6.25 -5.67
CA GLY A 299 -13.25 7.29 -6.33
C GLY A 299 -12.70 8.36 -5.38
N SER A 300 -12.95 8.24 -4.07
CA SER A 300 -12.56 9.28 -3.12
C SER A 300 -11.22 9.04 -2.43
N SER A 301 -10.58 7.87 -2.61
CA SER A 301 -9.28 7.59 -2.00
C SER A 301 -8.15 8.43 -2.62
N LEU A 302 -7.00 8.48 -1.95
CA LEU A 302 -5.83 9.21 -2.46
C LEU A 302 -5.35 8.59 -3.78
N ILE A 303 -5.24 7.25 -3.82
CA ILE A 303 -4.75 6.55 -5.00
C ILE A 303 -5.72 6.69 -6.18
N GLU A 304 -7.03 6.54 -5.99
CA GLU A 304 -8.02 6.75 -7.07
C GLU A 304 -7.89 8.14 -7.67
N GLY A 305 -7.88 9.19 -6.82
CA GLY A 305 -7.71 10.56 -7.31
C GLY A 305 -6.38 10.80 -8.02
N ALA A 306 -5.30 10.11 -7.62
CA ALA A 306 -4.01 10.20 -8.28
C ALA A 306 -4.00 9.52 -9.66
N LEU A 307 -4.66 8.36 -9.77
CA LEU A 307 -4.80 7.65 -11.04
C LEU A 307 -5.72 8.41 -12.00
N ASP A 308 -6.83 8.95 -11.51
CA ASP A 308 -7.72 9.82 -12.28
C ASP A 308 -6.98 11.05 -12.80
N GLU A 309 -6.19 11.72 -11.96
CA GLU A 309 -5.38 12.88 -12.40
C GLU A 309 -4.40 12.51 -13.53
N LEU A 310 -3.78 11.33 -13.48
CA LEU A 310 -2.89 10.86 -14.55
C LEU A 310 -3.64 10.54 -15.85
N MET A 311 -4.86 10.00 -15.76
CA MET A 311 -5.69 9.73 -16.93
C MET A 311 -6.23 11.03 -17.54
N ASP A 312 -6.66 11.98 -16.72
CA ASP A 312 -7.24 13.26 -17.14
C ASP A 312 -6.24 14.14 -17.91
N ILE A 313 -4.97 14.13 -17.50
CA ILE A 313 -3.89 14.83 -18.24
C ILE A 313 -3.40 14.05 -19.47
N GLY A 314 -4.00 12.89 -19.77
CA GLY A 314 -3.66 12.05 -20.91
C GLY A 314 -2.33 11.30 -20.78
N ALA A 315 -1.80 11.15 -19.56
CA ALA A 315 -0.49 10.49 -19.35
C ALA A 315 -0.56 8.98 -19.59
N CYS A 316 -1.69 8.33 -19.32
CA CYS A 316 -1.90 6.90 -19.52
C CYS A 316 -3.39 6.53 -19.53
N SER A 317 -3.68 5.28 -19.90
CA SER A 317 -4.95 4.60 -19.62
C SER A 317 -4.69 3.46 -18.64
N ILE A 318 -5.57 3.26 -17.66
CA ILE A 318 -5.37 2.26 -16.60
C ILE A 318 -6.44 1.18 -16.71
N ILE A 319 -6.01 -0.08 -16.60
CA ILE A 319 -6.88 -1.25 -16.52
C ILE A 319 -6.72 -1.87 -15.13
N LEU A 320 -7.85 -1.99 -14.42
CA LEU A 320 -7.95 -2.65 -13.13
C LEU A 320 -8.83 -3.90 -13.25
N PRO A 321 -8.38 -5.08 -12.76
CA PRO A 321 -9.25 -6.23 -12.63
C PRO A 321 -10.33 -5.97 -11.57
N SER A 322 -11.54 -6.51 -11.77
CA SER A 322 -12.69 -6.32 -10.86
C SER A 322 -12.58 -7.04 -9.50
N GLY A 323 -11.46 -7.73 -9.25
CA GLY A 323 -11.28 -8.61 -8.08
C GLY A 323 -11.93 -9.99 -8.27
N THR A 324 -11.62 -10.92 -7.35
CA THR A 324 -12.17 -12.29 -7.31
C THR A 324 -13.36 -12.40 -6.35
N ASP A 325 -14.34 -13.28 -6.58
CA ASP A 325 -15.57 -13.35 -5.77
C ASP A 325 -15.40 -13.79 -4.29
N ASN A 326 -14.18 -14.11 -3.85
CA ASN A 326 -13.88 -14.57 -2.48
C ASN A 326 -14.11 -13.49 -1.40
N TRP A 327 -14.39 -12.24 -1.79
CA TRP A 327 -14.60 -11.11 -0.89
C TRP A 327 -15.86 -11.15 -0.04
N ALA A 328 -16.87 -11.94 -0.42
CA ALA A 328 -18.14 -11.97 0.30
C ALA A 328 -17.98 -12.36 1.78
N GLN A 329 -16.92 -13.10 2.13
CA GLN A 329 -16.63 -13.51 3.51
C GLN A 329 -15.94 -12.41 4.34
N CYS A 330 -15.28 -11.47 3.68
CA CYS A 330 -14.52 -10.38 4.32
C CYS A 330 -15.27 -9.06 4.33
N ARG A 331 -16.46 -8.99 3.70
CA ARG A 331 -17.28 -7.77 3.62
C ARG A 331 -18.58 -7.96 4.38
N ASP A 332 -18.94 -7.00 5.22
CA ASP A 332 -20.28 -6.88 5.80
C ASP A 332 -20.80 -5.45 5.56
N THR A 333 -22.11 -5.32 5.36
CA THR A 333 -22.77 -4.03 5.21
C THR A 333 -23.96 -3.99 6.15
N ARG A 334 -23.99 -2.99 7.04
CA ARG A 334 -25.08 -2.83 8.01
C ARG A 334 -25.60 -1.41 7.99
N THR A 335 -26.91 -1.26 7.91
CA THR A 335 -27.58 0.01 8.14
C THR A 335 -27.99 0.12 9.61
N LEU A 336 -27.59 1.22 10.25
CA LEU A 336 -27.76 1.49 11.66
C LEU A 336 -28.78 2.60 11.84
N ILE A 337 -29.93 2.26 12.42
CA ILE A 337 -30.88 3.26 12.94
C ILE A 337 -30.43 3.70 14.34
N THR A 338 -30.17 2.73 15.22
CA THR A 338 -29.71 3.00 16.59
C THR A 338 -28.41 2.26 16.91
N GLN A 339 -28.38 0.94 16.67
CA GLN A 339 -27.20 0.11 16.93
C GLN A 339 -27.10 -1.03 15.92
N ALA A 340 -25.89 -1.52 15.72
CA ALA A 340 -25.63 -2.77 15.03
C ALA A 340 -24.42 -3.47 15.65
N ALA A 341 -24.29 -4.76 15.38
CA ALA A 341 -23.14 -5.55 15.78
C ALA A 341 -22.60 -6.34 14.59
N LEU A 342 -21.28 -6.29 14.41
CA LEU A 342 -20.53 -6.97 13.37
C LEU A 342 -19.69 -8.07 14.04
N PRO A 343 -20.00 -9.35 13.79
CA PRO A 343 -19.16 -10.44 14.27
C PRO A 343 -17.90 -10.53 13.40
N TRP A 344 -16.74 -10.58 14.04
CA TRP A 344 -15.45 -10.69 13.34
C TRP A 344 -14.71 -11.94 13.81
N PRO A 345 -14.65 -13.00 12.98
CA PRO A 345 -13.84 -14.17 13.28
C PRO A 345 -12.35 -13.85 13.08
N VAL A 346 -11.57 -13.88 14.14
CA VAL A 346 -10.10 -13.75 14.09
C VAL A 346 -9.48 -15.15 14.23
N PRO A 347 -8.79 -15.67 13.21
CA PRO A 347 -8.30 -17.04 13.25
C PRO A 347 -7.18 -17.27 14.28
N ALA A 348 -7.03 -18.52 14.70
CA ALA A 348 -5.90 -18.94 15.53
C ALA A 348 -4.62 -19.05 14.70
N ALA A 349 -3.47 -18.88 15.36
CA ALA A 349 -2.14 -19.01 14.76
C ALA A 349 -1.87 -18.08 13.55
N CYS A 350 -2.53 -16.92 13.47
CA CYS A 350 -2.19 -15.87 12.52
C CYS A 350 -0.86 -15.23 12.91
N ALA A 351 0.12 -15.28 12.01
CA ALA A 351 1.42 -14.60 12.17
C ALA A 351 1.31 -13.08 11.88
N SER A 352 0.17 -12.69 11.32
CA SER A 352 -0.13 -11.36 10.83
C SER A 352 -1.16 -10.66 11.72
N PRO A 353 -1.11 -9.33 11.87
CA PRO A 353 -2.24 -8.58 12.43
C PRO A 353 -3.49 -8.79 11.58
N SER A 354 -4.65 -8.84 12.23
CA SER A 354 -5.96 -8.83 11.56
C SER A 354 -6.52 -7.40 11.62
N PHE A 355 -7.14 -6.93 10.53
CA PHE A 355 -7.69 -5.58 10.47
C PHE A 355 -9.19 -5.59 10.20
N ALA A 356 -9.91 -4.62 10.76
CA ALA A 356 -11.25 -4.28 10.32
C ALA A 356 -11.31 -2.79 9.98
N GLU A 357 -11.59 -2.48 8.72
CA GLU A 357 -11.87 -1.12 8.24
C GLU A 357 -13.38 -0.94 8.13
N ILE A 358 -13.93 0.08 8.79
CA ILE A 358 -15.36 0.37 8.76
C ILE A 358 -15.57 1.77 8.22
N TRP A 359 -16.14 1.84 7.02
CA TRP A 359 -16.48 3.07 6.32
C TRP A 359 -17.92 3.48 6.62
N LEU A 360 -18.13 4.74 7.00
CA LEU A 360 -19.43 5.22 7.45
C LEU A 360 -20.06 6.16 6.41
N ASP A 361 -21.24 5.79 5.92
CA ASP A 361 -22.01 6.56 4.95
C ASP A 361 -23.34 7.03 5.53
N GLY A 362 -23.67 8.31 5.40
CA GLY A 362 -24.90 8.87 5.96
C GLY A 362 -25.25 10.22 5.34
N ALA A 363 -26.43 10.75 5.66
CA ALA A 363 -26.94 12.01 5.11
C ALA A 363 -26.13 13.26 5.51
N GLY A 364 -25.08 13.11 6.32
CA GLY A 364 -24.18 14.17 6.74
C GLY A 364 -22.73 13.85 6.39
N ALA A 365 -21.92 14.91 6.30
CA ALA A 365 -20.50 14.82 6.04
C ALA A 365 -19.77 13.89 7.03
N ASP A 366 -20.18 13.90 8.30
CA ASP A 366 -19.54 13.14 9.36
C ASP A 366 -20.57 12.54 10.32
N PRO A 367 -21.01 11.29 10.10
CA PRO A 367 -21.93 10.60 11.00
C PRO A 367 -21.36 10.47 12.43
N ASP A 368 -22.23 10.71 13.42
CA ASP A 368 -21.94 10.57 14.85
C ASP A 368 -22.15 9.11 15.29
N ILE A 369 -21.08 8.32 15.14
CA ILE A 369 -21.04 6.90 15.48
C ILE A 369 -20.04 6.66 16.60
N ASP A 370 -20.48 5.97 17.65
CA ASP A 370 -19.60 5.37 18.66
C ASP A 370 -19.33 3.90 18.35
N ILE A 371 -18.17 3.42 18.77
CA ILE A 371 -17.74 2.03 18.62
C ILE A 371 -17.36 1.40 19.97
N GLN A 372 -17.72 0.14 20.14
CA GLN A 372 -17.24 -0.72 21.21
C GLN A 372 -16.75 -2.04 20.60
N VAL A 373 -15.52 -2.43 20.90
CA VAL A 373 -14.97 -3.75 20.59
C VAL A 373 -15.07 -4.65 21.82
N VAL A 374 -15.58 -5.86 21.63
CA VAL A 374 -15.68 -6.91 22.64
C VAL A 374 -14.80 -8.09 22.21
N THR A 375 -13.92 -8.50 23.11
CA THR A 375 -12.98 -9.61 22.92
C THR A 375 -13.68 -10.98 22.97
N PRO A 376 -13.02 -12.07 22.55
CA PRO A 376 -13.63 -13.41 22.57
C PRO A 376 -14.05 -13.91 23.97
N ASP A 377 -13.40 -13.43 25.03
CA ASP A 377 -13.74 -13.70 26.43
C ASP A 377 -14.82 -12.76 27.00
N GLY A 378 -15.41 -11.91 26.17
CA GLY A 378 -16.53 -11.04 26.55
C GLY A 378 -16.14 -9.71 27.17
N VAL A 379 -14.85 -9.35 27.19
CA VAL A 379 -14.35 -8.08 27.73
C VAL A 379 -14.58 -6.95 26.72
N GLY A 380 -15.55 -6.10 27.02
CA GLY A 380 -15.86 -4.91 26.22
C GLY A 380 -14.99 -3.70 26.54
N SER A 381 -14.59 -2.97 25.52
CA SER A 381 -14.08 -1.59 25.66
C SER A 381 -15.16 -0.64 26.16
N ALA A 382 -14.75 0.54 26.63
CA ALA A 382 -15.68 1.67 26.70
C ALA A 382 -16.19 2.03 25.29
N TRP A 383 -17.34 2.71 25.20
CA TRP A 383 -17.74 3.33 23.94
C TRP A 383 -16.75 4.43 23.57
N LEU A 384 -16.13 4.29 22.41
CA LEU A 384 -15.20 5.24 21.83
C LEU A 384 -15.95 6.08 20.81
N THR A 385 -15.85 7.39 20.94
CA THR A 385 -16.45 8.32 19.98
C THR A 385 -15.42 8.77 18.94
N ARG A 386 -15.85 9.65 18.03
CA ARG A 386 -14.96 10.24 17.03
C ARG A 386 -13.87 11.10 17.69
N GLY A 387 -12.64 10.94 17.21
CA GLY A 387 -11.44 11.60 17.72
C GLY A 387 -10.71 10.78 18.79
N GLU A 388 -11.14 9.54 19.03
CA GLU A 388 -10.64 8.72 20.13
C GLU A 388 -9.90 7.47 19.66
N ILE A 389 -9.06 6.97 20.56
CA ILE A 389 -8.31 5.74 20.37
C ILE A 389 -8.57 4.83 21.57
N GLY A 390 -8.91 3.58 21.28
CA GLY A 390 -8.96 2.51 22.27
C GLY A 390 -7.75 1.60 22.13
N VAL A 391 -7.15 1.18 23.24
CA VAL A 391 -6.05 0.23 23.26
C VAL A 391 -6.35 -0.88 24.25
N TYR A 392 -6.40 -2.13 23.80
CA TYR A 392 -6.50 -3.30 24.66
C TYR A 392 -5.08 -3.79 24.97
N ARG A 393 -4.71 -3.80 26.25
CA ARG A 393 -3.35 -4.15 26.69
C ARG A 393 -3.30 -5.34 27.61
N GLN A 394 -2.18 -6.05 27.57
CA GLN A 394 -1.78 -7.00 28.61
C GLN A 394 -0.35 -6.66 29.07
N GLY A 395 -0.24 -5.95 30.20
CA GLY A 395 1.04 -5.39 30.61
C GLY A 395 1.49 -4.29 29.64
N ALA A 396 2.71 -4.39 29.13
CA ALA A 396 3.23 -3.44 28.13
C ALA A 396 2.77 -3.76 26.69
N ASP A 397 2.25 -4.97 26.46
CA ASP A 397 1.88 -5.44 25.13
C ASP A 397 0.51 -4.85 24.74
N THR A 398 0.44 -4.23 23.57
CA THR A 398 -0.85 -3.92 22.93
C THR A 398 -1.35 -5.19 22.25
N LEU A 399 -2.62 -5.55 22.45
CA LEU A 399 -3.26 -6.72 21.84
C LEU A 399 -4.27 -6.34 20.75
N CYS A 400 -4.92 -5.20 20.92
CA CYS A 400 -5.85 -4.64 19.95
C CYS A 400 -5.84 -3.12 20.06
N SER A 401 -6.08 -2.44 18.95
CA SER A 401 -6.29 -0.99 18.93
C SER A 401 -7.50 -0.64 18.07
N VAL A 402 -8.15 0.47 18.43
CA VAL A 402 -9.25 1.08 17.69
C VAL A 402 -8.88 2.52 17.42
N VAL A 403 -8.89 2.94 16.17
CA VAL A 403 -8.55 4.29 15.73
C VAL A 403 -9.78 4.88 15.04
N HIS A 404 -10.44 5.85 15.68
CA HIS A 404 -11.61 6.55 15.16
C HIS A 404 -11.29 8.04 15.03
N LEU A 405 -10.70 8.45 13.91
CA LEU A 405 -10.31 9.85 13.67
C LEU A 405 -11.33 10.66 12.85
N GLY A 406 -12.41 10.03 12.39
CA GLY A 406 -13.28 10.62 11.39
C GLY A 406 -12.73 10.41 9.97
N ARG A 407 -12.74 11.46 9.14
CA ARG A 407 -12.25 11.40 7.75
C ARG A 407 -10.73 11.24 7.70
N GLY A 408 -10.28 10.16 7.07
CA GLY A 408 -8.85 9.88 6.87
C GLY A 408 -8.36 10.25 5.48
N ALA A 409 -7.13 9.86 5.17
CA ALA A 409 -6.54 10.02 3.83
C ALA A 409 -7.06 9.00 2.80
N ARG A 410 -7.65 7.90 3.28
CA ARG A 410 -8.05 6.73 2.49
C ARG A 410 -9.41 6.88 1.78
N GLY A 411 -10.13 7.99 1.99
CA GLY A 411 -11.44 8.25 1.39
C GLY A 411 -12.07 9.54 1.90
N ALA A 412 -13.18 9.97 1.29
CA ALA A 412 -13.94 11.14 1.72
C ALA A 412 -14.84 10.84 2.92
N ARG A 413 -15.17 9.58 3.17
CA ARG A 413 -16.01 9.16 4.29
C ARG A 413 -15.19 8.94 5.57
N PRO A 414 -15.79 9.10 6.75
CA PRO A 414 -15.17 8.65 7.99
C PRO A 414 -14.86 7.16 7.99
N MET A 415 -13.70 6.81 8.55
CA MET A 415 -13.27 5.42 8.70
C MET A 415 -12.90 5.14 10.16
N ILE A 416 -13.31 3.96 10.63
CA ILE A 416 -12.82 3.38 11.88
C ILE A 416 -11.89 2.22 11.51
N LEU A 417 -10.66 2.25 12.04
CA LEU A 417 -9.70 1.16 11.90
C LEU A 417 -9.61 0.38 13.22
N ILE A 418 -9.75 -0.93 13.16
CA ILE A 418 -9.49 -1.84 14.27
C ILE A 418 -8.35 -2.75 13.85
N ALA A 419 -7.36 -2.92 14.71
CA ALA A 419 -6.22 -3.77 14.44
C ALA A 419 -5.97 -4.69 15.63
N VAL A 420 -6.06 -6.00 15.40
CA VAL A 420 -5.76 -7.05 16.37
C VAL A 420 -4.36 -7.58 16.09
N GLN A 421 -3.52 -7.69 17.12
CA GLN A 421 -2.18 -8.23 16.99
C GLN A 421 -2.20 -9.69 16.48
N PRO A 422 -1.08 -10.21 15.94
CA PRO A 422 -0.97 -11.61 15.58
C PRO A 422 -1.36 -12.53 16.73
N THR A 423 -2.18 -13.54 16.45
CA THR A 423 -2.62 -14.51 17.46
C THR A 423 -1.51 -15.49 17.84
N THR A 424 -0.44 -15.60 17.04
CA THR A 424 0.83 -16.25 17.44
C THR A 424 1.56 -15.48 18.55
N HIS A 425 1.28 -14.19 18.72
CA HIS A 425 1.96 -13.28 19.63
C HIS A 425 1.04 -12.74 20.74
N ARG A 426 0.05 -13.54 21.18
CA ARG A 426 -0.82 -13.37 22.38
C ARG A 426 -2.18 -12.70 22.20
N ALA A 427 -2.53 -12.14 21.04
CA ALA A 427 -3.92 -11.69 20.87
C ALA A 427 -4.89 -12.89 20.93
N PRO A 428 -6.05 -12.78 21.59
CA PRO A 428 -7.00 -13.87 21.65
C PRO A 428 -7.61 -14.10 20.25
N SER A 429 -7.52 -15.34 19.80
CA SER A 429 -8.26 -15.81 18.62
C SER A 429 -9.73 -16.09 18.98
N GLY A 430 -10.58 -16.17 17.97
CA GLY A 430 -12.00 -16.47 18.12
C GLY A 430 -12.90 -15.35 17.61
N ARG A 431 -14.14 -15.33 18.09
CA ARG A 431 -15.16 -14.39 17.61
C ARG A 431 -15.11 -13.09 18.39
N TRP A 432 -14.54 -12.06 17.77
CA TRP A 432 -14.64 -10.70 18.24
C TRP A 432 -16.00 -10.12 17.85
N LEU A 433 -16.49 -9.14 18.62
CA LEU A 433 -17.73 -8.44 18.31
C LEU A 433 -17.48 -6.94 18.27
N ILE A 434 -17.79 -6.32 17.14
CA ILE A 434 -17.71 -4.88 16.95
C ILE A 434 -19.13 -4.33 17.04
N ARG A 435 -19.41 -3.53 18.06
CA ARG A 435 -20.69 -2.85 18.26
C ARG A 435 -20.57 -1.42 17.83
N LEU A 436 -21.57 -0.96 17.10
CA LEU A 436 -21.67 0.40 16.59
C LEU A 436 -22.96 1.01 17.13
N ARG A 437 -22.89 2.26 17.57
CA ARG A 437 -24.04 3.04 18.04
C ARG A 437 -24.15 4.31 17.23
N ASN A 438 -25.31 4.51 16.61
CA ASN A 438 -25.66 5.72 15.90
C ASN A 438 -26.30 6.72 16.87
N ASN A 439 -25.63 7.84 17.09
CA ASN A 439 -26.12 8.93 17.92
C ASN A 439 -26.87 9.99 17.10
N ALA A 440 -26.84 9.89 15.76
CA ALA A 440 -27.55 10.79 14.87
C ALA A 440 -29.03 10.42 14.72
N ARG A 441 -29.83 11.36 14.20
CA ARG A 441 -31.26 11.13 13.89
C ARG A 441 -31.49 10.39 12.59
N THR A 442 -30.48 10.37 11.71
CA THR A 442 -30.55 9.74 10.39
C THR A 442 -29.82 8.41 10.41
N ALA A 443 -30.32 7.45 9.63
CA ALA A 443 -29.63 6.18 9.46
C ALA A 443 -28.23 6.38 8.86
N VAL A 444 -27.31 5.51 9.27
CA VAL A 444 -25.93 5.45 8.77
C VAL A 444 -25.67 4.03 8.29
N THR A 445 -25.03 3.86 7.15
CA THR A 445 -24.59 2.56 6.65
C THR A 445 -23.10 2.40 6.93
N ALA A 446 -22.75 1.30 7.61
CA ALA A 446 -21.38 0.88 7.83
C ALA A 446 -21.01 -0.19 6.79
N PHE A 447 -19.95 0.07 6.03
CA PHE A 447 -19.32 -0.89 5.14
C PHE A 447 -18.05 -1.39 5.80
N ALA A 448 -18.07 -2.63 6.27
CA ALA A 448 -16.97 -3.25 6.99
C ALA A 448 -16.16 -4.16 6.06
N TRP A 449 -14.85 -4.02 6.13
CA TRP A 449 -13.86 -4.87 5.49
C TRP A 449 -12.99 -5.49 6.57
N MET A 450 -13.13 -6.79 6.76
CA MET A 450 -12.48 -7.54 7.83
C MET A 450 -11.46 -8.49 7.21
N SER A 451 -10.18 -8.20 7.41
CA SER A 451 -9.09 -9.05 6.99
C SER A 451 -8.59 -9.95 8.12
N GLY A 452 -8.22 -11.17 7.73
CA GLY A 452 -7.46 -12.11 8.53
C GLY A 452 -6.56 -12.92 7.62
N ASP A 453 -5.48 -13.51 8.15
CA ASP A 453 -4.77 -14.55 7.40
C ASP A 453 -5.79 -15.64 7.07
N GLU A 454 -5.86 -16.06 5.80
CA GLU A 454 -6.45 -17.35 5.48
C GLU A 454 -5.59 -18.37 6.22
N ALA A 455 -6.09 -18.87 7.36
CA ALA A 455 -5.53 -20.05 7.98
C ALA A 455 -5.52 -21.10 6.87
N SER A 456 -4.37 -21.71 6.58
CA SER A 456 -4.31 -22.79 5.60
C SER A 456 -5.17 -23.94 6.15
N ALA A 457 -6.46 -23.93 5.82
CA ALA A 457 -7.42 -24.92 6.27
C ALA A 457 -7.06 -26.32 5.74
N ASP A 458 -6.10 -26.40 4.82
CA ASP A 458 -5.58 -27.62 4.19
C ASP A 458 -4.33 -28.22 4.85
N LEU A 459 -3.87 -27.73 6.00
CA LEU A 459 -2.95 -28.56 6.80
C LEU A 459 -3.78 -29.54 7.62
N PRO A 460 -3.77 -30.86 7.33
CA PRO A 460 -4.45 -31.83 8.16
C PRO A 460 -3.93 -31.68 9.58
N LEU A 461 -4.87 -31.58 10.53
CA LEU A 461 -4.61 -31.67 11.96
C LEU A 461 -3.54 -32.75 12.18
N ALA A 462 -2.35 -32.35 12.61
CA ALA A 462 -1.32 -33.30 12.99
C ALA A 462 -1.95 -34.25 14.00
N ALA A 463 -2.02 -35.53 13.65
CA ALA A 463 -2.60 -36.55 14.50
C ALA A 463 -1.94 -36.45 15.89
N PRO A 464 -2.70 -36.62 16.98
CA PRO A 464 -2.13 -36.59 18.31
C PRO A 464 -0.96 -37.58 18.36
N VAL A 465 0.21 -37.07 18.70
CA VAL A 465 1.38 -37.91 19.00
C VAL A 465 0.97 -38.74 20.20
N HIS A 466 0.56 -39.98 19.94
CA HIS A 466 0.44 -40.98 20.99
C HIS A 466 1.82 -41.08 21.63
N SER A 467 1.90 -40.63 22.88
CA SER A 467 2.95 -41.00 23.80
C SER A 467 3.08 -42.51 23.74
N ARG A 468 4.20 -43.01 23.21
CA ARG A 468 4.62 -44.37 23.46
C ARG A 468 4.90 -44.44 24.97
N ASP A 469 3.94 -44.99 25.69
CA ASP A 469 4.20 -45.62 26.97
C ASP A 469 5.32 -46.65 26.76
N GLY A 470 6.49 -46.36 27.33
CA GLY A 470 7.50 -47.36 27.58
C GLY A 470 7.12 -48.09 28.86
N GLY A 471 6.63 -49.32 28.72
CA GLY A 471 6.57 -50.30 29.80
C GLY A 471 7.64 -51.37 29.56
N ASP A 472 8.38 -51.63 30.65
CA ASP A 472 9.23 -52.79 31.00
C ASP A 472 10.37 -53.25 30.07
#